data_AF-A0A7K1GK45-F1
#
_entry.id   AF-A0A7K1GK45-F1
#
_cell.length_a   1.000
_cell.length_b   1.000
_cell.length_c   1.000
_cell.angle_alpha   90.00
_cell.angle_beta   90.00
_cell.angle_gamma   90.00
#
_symmetry.space_group_name_H-M   'P 1'
#
loop_
_entity.id
_entity.type
_entity.pdbx_description
1 polymer ?
#
loop_
_entity_poly.entity_id
_entity_poly.type
_entity_poly.pdbx_seq_one_letter_code
_entity_poly.pdbx_strand_id
1 'polypeptide(L)'
;MKKSLLFLTGICMFLSFATSCSSDDSKNAAEQTKLVVLSDDLVFDLEGGSKEITVESNIKWGTMPIDNQVKDWLSVEKLENSIKVTVAKNETDQERTSTIVFVAENNPSKGLVNLNVKQEKGVLPVEKVSYRVNIPTKADFKASNIYSAVNESDVELVRFHLEYLKGENISEQRITMHQVVDGKVKGEQGVVFPDAGQIKWDLAMNKLMYTKGEKEAVEAVYISEEGVVSYEVSNEVSVVETNLVPFVLEDKRASEVVTYALTKVGNQVWMAENLVAKTYRDGTAITKYTTKEDWYKMLEGGIAYYENDETKGEGALYNWYAVNDQRGLAPEGYRVASDKDWGEMVYYLDPAQYDVDEVHGGARESETTAPLLKSTTKWQYNEYGKTQGNGNNLSGLNVYAGGSTSSSMYMDFYGEGRQAYFWTSTDYGENVAMFRRLYFDEVFVNRWFELYNHAYSVRCVIDLKDI
;
A
#
# COMPACT_ATOMS: atom_id res chain seq x y z
N MET A 1 -7.91 -21.24 40.54
CA MET A 1 -6.75 -21.70 41.36
C MET A 1 -5.50 -21.04 40.80
N LYS A 2 -4.50 -20.53 41.53
CA LYS A 2 -4.30 -20.25 42.99
C LYS A 2 -3.89 -18.76 43.10
N LYS A 3 -4.47 -17.97 43.99
CA LYS A 3 -3.88 -17.53 45.30
C LYS A 3 -2.37 -17.17 45.29
N SER A 4 -2.09 -15.86 45.39
CA SER A 4 -1.18 -15.16 46.36
C SER A 4 -1.11 -13.69 45.88
N LEU A 5 -1.49 -12.62 46.57
CA LEU A 5 -1.32 -12.17 47.96
C LEU A 5 0.15 -11.95 48.35
N LEU A 6 0.54 -10.68 48.55
CA LEU A 6 1.50 -10.29 49.59
C LEU A 6 1.16 -8.88 50.11
N PHE A 7 1.24 -8.73 51.44
CA PHE A 7 1.04 -7.50 52.20
C PHE A 7 2.43 -6.93 52.52
N LEU A 8 2.58 -5.62 52.73
CA LEU A 8 3.63 -5.12 53.61
C LEU A 8 3.20 -3.86 54.37
N THR A 9 3.32 -3.94 55.69
CA THR A 9 3.05 -2.88 56.67
C THR A 9 4.29 -2.62 57.52
N GLY A 10 4.52 -1.37 57.90
CA GLY A 10 5.53 -0.95 58.89
C GLY A 10 5.33 0.56 59.15
N ILE A 11 4.77 1.04 60.26
CA ILE A 11 5.04 0.88 61.71
C ILE A 11 6.06 1.90 62.25
N CYS A 12 5.49 2.88 62.97
CA CYS A 12 5.98 3.64 64.13
C CYS A 12 7.36 4.34 64.13
N MET A 13 7.33 5.63 64.51
CA MET A 13 7.97 6.05 65.77
C MET A 13 7.16 7.16 66.47
N PHE A 14 6.90 6.98 67.77
CA PHE A 14 6.46 8.01 68.70
C PHE A 14 7.68 8.75 69.25
N LEU A 15 7.57 10.05 69.55
CA LEU A 15 8.43 10.71 70.53
C LEU A 15 7.67 11.81 71.29
N SER A 16 8.14 12.07 72.50
CA SER A 16 7.36 12.51 73.67
C SER A 16 7.14 14.02 73.81
N PHE A 17 6.03 14.37 74.46
CA PHE A 17 5.79 15.70 75.06
C PHE A 17 6.81 16.01 76.18
N ALA A 18 7.26 17.26 76.22
CA ALA A 18 7.74 17.92 77.44
C ALA A 18 7.59 19.45 77.30
N THR A 19 6.41 19.99 77.64
CA THR A 19 6.20 21.44 77.75
C THR A 19 6.43 21.90 79.18
N SER A 20 7.44 22.75 79.36
CA SER A 20 7.71 23.45 80.63
C SER A 20 6.73 24.61 80.81
N CYS A 21 6.06 24.69 81.95
CA CYS A 21 5.32 25.89 82.33
C CYS A 21 6.28 26.95 82.89
N SER A 22 6.24 28.15 82.31
CA SER A 22 6.69 29.39 82.94
C SER A 22 5.57 30.42 82.80
N SER A 23 5.35 31.20 83.86
CA SER A 23 4.15 32.00 84.09
C SER A 23 4.01 33.25 83.22
N ASP A 24 2.78 33.77 83.16
CA ASP A 24 2.34 35.00 82.50
C ASP A 24 3.27 36.21 82.64
N ASP A 25 3.32 37.05 81.59
CA ASP A 25 2.99 38.46 81.82
C ASP A 25 2.53 39.24 80.56
N SER A 26 1.37 39.89 80.69
CA SER A 26 0.84 40.99 79.85
C SER A 26 0.54 40.80 78.35
N LYS A 27 -0.64 41.28 77.95
CA LYS A 27 -1.11 41.29 76.55
C LYS A 27 -0.49 42.46 75.76
N ASN A 28 0.22 42.13 74.69
CA ASN A 28 0.19 42.91 73.45
C ASN A 28 0.31 41.95 72.27
N ALA A 29 -0.84 41.59 71.69
CA ALA A 29 -0.87 40.82 70.44
C ALA A 29 -0.40 41.75 69.31
N ALA A 30 0.85 41.61 68.88
CA ALA A 30 1.28 42.18 67.62
C ALA A 30 0.43 41.56 66.51
N GLU A 31 -0.30 42.39 65.75
CA GLU A 31 -1.02 41.91 64.58
C GLU A 31 -0.03 41.22 63.63
N GLN A 32 -0.24 39.94 63.36
CA GLN A 32 0.61 39.22 62.42
C GLN A 32 0.41 39.81 61.03
N THR A 33 1.49 40.33 60.45
CA THR A 33 1.53 40.77 59.05
C THR A 33 1.15 39.62 58.13
N LYS A 34 -0.03 39.69 57.51
CA LYS A 34 -0.55 38.70 56.58
C LYS A 34 -0.63 39.31 55.19
N LEU A 35 0.07 38.69 54.24
CA LEU A 35 -0.10 38.86 52.80
C LEU A 35 -0.08 37.46 52.21
N VAL A 36 -1.22 37.00 51.68
CA VAL A 36 -1.40 35.65 51.16
C VAL A 36 -2.11 35.74 49.81
N VAL A 37 -1.53 35.09 48.80
CA VAL A 37 -2.15 34.90 47.49
C VAL A 37 -2.87 33.57 47.52
N LEU A 38 -4.19 33.55 47.34
CA LEU A 38 -5.00 32.33 47.38
C LEU A 38 -5.08 31.67 46.01
N SER A 39 -3.93 31.21 45.50
CA SER A 39 -3.84 30.47 44.24
C SER A 39 -2.64 29.54 44.23
N ASP A 40 -2.82 28.37 43.62
CA ASP A 40 -1.72 27.57 43.08
C ASP A 40 -1.10 28.27 41.84
N ASP A 41 -0.04 27.69 41.28
CA ASP A 41 0.60 28.17 40.06
C ASP A 41 -0.41 28.29 38.89
N LEU A 42 -0.35 29.41 38.16
CA LEU A 42 -1.27 29.69 37.07
C LEU A 42 -0.83 28.99 35.78
N VAL A 43 -1.51 27.90 35.44
CA VAL A 43 -1.36 27.23 34.14
C VAL A 43 -2.34 27.80 33.13
N PHE A 44 -1.86 28.16 31.93
CA PHE A 44 -2.65 28.59 30.78
C PHE A 44 -2.37 27.68 29.58
N ASP A 45 -3.40 27.44 28.76
CA ASP A 45 -3.24 26.80 27.46
C ASP A 45 -2.59 27.75 26.43
N LEU A 46 -2.39 27.28 25.21
CA LEU A 46 -1.76 28.05 24.14
C LEU A 46 -2.52 29.32 23.74
N GLU A 47 -3.84 29.40 23.94
CA GLU A 47 -4.65 30.58 23.60
C GLU A 47 -4.55 31.67 24.69
N GLY A 48 -4.31 31.27 25.95
CA GLY A 48 -4.06 32.18 27.06
C GLY A 48 -5.36 32.68 27.72
N GLY A 49 -5.52 34.01 27.81
CA GLY A 49 -6.68 34.66 28.42
C GLY A 49 -6.39 35.31 29.78
N SER A 50 -7.43 35.55 30.59
CA SER A 50 -7.32 36.24 31.89
C SER A 50 -7.77 35.38 33.06
N LYS A 51 -7.09 35.50 34.20
CA LYS A 51 -7.50 34.96 35.50
C LYS A 51 -7.46 36.06 36.57
N GLU A 52 -8.48 36.14 37.41
CA GLU A 52 -8.50 37.03 38.57
C GLU A 52 -8.11 36.24 39.83
N ILE A 53 -7.16 36.77 40.60
CA ILE A 53 -6.56 36.12 41.76
C ILE A 53 -6.75 36.99 43.00
N THR A 54 -7.46 36.47 44.00
CA THR A 54 -7.71 37.14 45.27
C THR A 54 -6.46 37.17 46.15
N VAL A 55 -6.22 38.32 46.77
CA VAL A 55 -5.10 38.56 47.68
C VAL A 55 -5.64 38.90 49.06
N GLU A 56 -5.47 37.99 50.03
CA GLU A 56 -5.80 38.26 51.42
C GLU A 56 -4.66 39.01 52.10
N SER A 57 -4.90 40.27 52.48
CA SER A 57 -3.89 41.08 53.14
C SER A 57 -4.47 41.98 54.23
N ASN A 58 -3.75 42.10 55.36
CA ASN A 58 -3.99 43.15 56.37
C ASN A 58 -3.01 44.32 56.26
N ILE A 59 -2.12 44.29 55.26
CA ILE A 59 -1.18 45.38 54.93
C ILE A 59 -1.36 45.87 53.49
N LYS A 60 -0.85 47.07 53.21
CA LYS A 60 -0.71 47.55 51.83
C LYS A 60 0.32 46.72 51.07
N TRP A 61 -0.08 46.27 49.88
CA TRP A 61 0.70 45.40 49.01
C TRP A 61 0.63 45.87 47.56
N GLY A 62 1.63 45.52 46.76
CA GLY A 62 1.63 45.67 45.31
C GLY A 62 2.33 44.50 44.64
N THR A 63 2.48 44.55 43.32
CA THR A 63 3.36 43.65 42.57
C THR A 63 4.60 44.39 42.13
N MET A 64 5.73 43.69 42.02
CA MET A 64 6.90 44.22 41.31
C MET A 64 6.55 44.44 39.83
N PRO A 65 7.21 45.40 39.14
CA PRO A 65 7.08 45.53 37.70
C PRO A 65 7.44 44.22 37.01
N ILE A 66 6.57 43.78 36.10
CA ILE A 66 6.83 42.63 35.22
C ILE A 66 8.12 42.88 34.42
N ASP A 67 8.94 41.85 34.22
CA ASP A 67 10.18 41.96 33.44
C ASP A 67 9.86 42.37 31.99
N ASN A 68 10.65 43.29 31.43
CA ASN A 68 10.53 43.70 30.03
C ASN A 68 10.60 42.50 29.08
N GLN A 69 11.31 41.42 29.42
CA GLN A 69 11.41 40.20 28.60
C GLN A 69 10.10 39.41 28.49
N VAL A 70 9.11 39.67 29.35
CA VAL A 70 7.83 38.94 29.34
C VAL A 70 6.60 39.85 29.17
N LYS A 71 6.77 41.19 29.14
CA LYS A 71 5.66 42.15 28.99
C LYS A 71 4.85 41.99 27.71
N ASP A 72 5.47 41.47 26.65
CA ASP A 72 4.81 41.25 25.36
C ASP A 72 3.73 40.14 25.44
N TRP A 73 3.76 39.30 26.48
CA TRP A 73 2.79 38.21 26.66
C TRP A 73 2.15 38.10 28.04
N LEU A 74 2.74 38.69 29.10
CA LEU A 74 2.21 38.68 30.46
C LEU A 74 1.97 40.11 30.96
N SER A 75 0.74 40.36 31.39
CA SER A 75 0.34 41.62 32.04
C SER A 75 -0.42 41.36 33.35
N VAL A 76 -0.26 42.29 34.30
CA VAL A 76 -0.91 42.23 35.61
C VAL A 76 -1.54 43.58 35.92
N GLU A 77 -2.85 43.58 36.14
CA GLU A 77 -3.63 44.73 36.58
C GLU A 77 -3.99 44.55 38.05
N LYS A 78 -3.65 45.53 38.91
CA LYS A 78 -4.01 45.52 40.33
C LYS A 78 -5.43 46.07 40.50
N LEU A 79 -6.30 45.27 41.12
CA LEU A 79 -7.64 45.64 41.54
C LEU A 79 -7.64 45.95 43.06
N GLU A 80 -8.82 46.08 43.67
CA GLU A 80 -8.92 46.48 45.09
C GLU A 80 -8.34 45.42 46.05
N ASN A 81 -8.80 44.17 45.93
CA ASN A 81 -8.39 43.03 46.77
C ASN A 81 -7.91 41.82 45.93
N SER A 82 -7.60 42.05 44.66
CA SER A 82 -7.23 41.01 43.69
C SER A 82 -6.26 41.56 42.64
N ILE A 83 -5.68 40.68 41.83
CA ILE A 83 -5.03 41.04 40.57
C ILE A 83 -5.72 40.33 39.40
N LYS A 84 -5.78 40.98 38.24
CA LYS A 84 -6.12 40.33 36.98
C LYS A 84 -4.82 40.04 36.22
N VAL A 85 -4.48 38.76 36.10
CA VAL A 85 -3.38 38.27 35.28
C VAL A 85 -3.91 38.01 33.88
N THR A 86 -3.30 38.59 32.86
CA THR A 86 -3.66 38.35 31.45
C THR A 86 -2.46 37.88 30.66
N VAL A 87 -2.65 36.76 29.96
CA VAL A 87 -1.67 36.04 29.17
C VAL A 87 -2.11 36.04 27.71
N ALA A 88 -1.25 36.48 26.80
CA ALA A 88 -1.49 36.44 25.36
C ALA A 88 -1.37 35.01 24.79
N LYS A 89 -1.84 34.79 23.56
CA LYS A 89 -1.60 33.55 22.81
C LYS A 89 -0.10 33.25 22.73
N ASN A 90 0.29 31.98 22.84
CA ASN A 90 1.65 31.53 22.59
C ASN A 90 1.77 31.00 21.15
N GLU A 91 2.55 31.71 20.34
CA GLU A 91 2.80 31.36 18.93
C GLU A 91 4.17 30.66 18.73
N THR A 92 4.92 30.44 19.82
CA THR A 92 6.23 29.76 19.77
C THR A 92 6.12 28.28 20.09
N ASP A 93 7.06 27.47 19.60
CA ASP A 93 7.12 26.03 19.85
C ASP A 93 7.63 25.65 21.27
N GLN A 94 7.90 26.66 22.11
CA GLN A 94 8.42 26.50 23.47
C GLN A 94 7.36 26.83 24.53
N GLU A 95 7.39 26.09 25.63
CA GLU A 95 6.69 26.47 26.87
C GLU A 95 7.32 27.75 27.43
N ARG A 96 6.51 28.67 27.95
CA ARG A 96 7.01 29.90 28.58
C ARG A 96 6.50 30.05 30.01
N THR A 97 7.40 30.52 30.88
CA THR A 97 7.13 30.69 32.31
C THR A 97 7.57 32.07 32.79
N SER A 98 6.93 32.56 33.85
CA SER A 98 7.31 33.78 34.57
C SER A 98 6.81 33.71 36.02
N THR A 99 7.22 34.67 36.85
CA THR A 99 6.80 34.76 38.25
C THR A 99 6.33 36.17 38.55
N ILE A 100 5.11 36.29 39.09
CA ILE A 100 4.57 37.53 39.64
C ILE A 100 5.01 37.61 41.10
N VAL A 101 5.72 38.67 41.45
CA VAL A 101 6.25 38.88 42.81
C VAL A 101 5.42 39.95 43.51
N PHE A 102 4.73 39.57 44.59
CA PHE A 102 3.99 40.47 45.45
C PHE A 102 4.90 41.01 46.55
N VAL A 103 4.74 42.29 46.90
CA VAL A 103 5.56 43.02 47.87
C VAL A 103 4.70 43.80 48.86
N ALA A 104 5.10 43.81 50.13
CA ALA A 104 4.58 44.74 51.14
C ALA A 104 5.11 46.17 50.87
N GLU A 105 4.23 47.14 50.62
CA GLU A 105 4.63 48.52 50.24
C GLU A 105 5.55 49.18 51.27
N ASN A 106 5.33 48.90 52.56
CA ASN A 106 6.10 49.48 53.67
C ASN A 106 7.35 48.67 54.05
N ASN A 107 7.57 47.46 53.49
CA ASN A 107 8.75 46.64 53.77
C ASN A 107 9.07 45.64 52.64
N PRO A 108 9.60 46.11 51.49
CA PRO A 108 9.72 45.28 50.27
C PRO A 108 10.63 44.05 50.42
N SER A 109 11.54 44.04 51.39
CA SER A 109 12.55 42.98 51.58
C SER A 109 12.16 41.88 52.58
N LYS A 110 10.95 41.93 53.16
CA LYS A 110 10.47 40.94 54.15
C LYS A 110 9.11 40.28 53.86
N GLY A 111 8.47 40.61 52.74
CA GLY A 111 7.14 40.11 52.38
C GLY A 111 7.02 39.81 50.90
N LEU A 112 7.86 38.89 50.40
CA LEU A 112 7.82 38.40 49.03
C LEU A 112 6.90 37.17 48.96
N VAL A 113 5.83 37.26 48.17
CA VAL A 113 5.01 36.10 47.77
C VAL A 113 5.15 35.95 46.26
N ASN A 114 5.46 34.74 45.80
CA ASN A 114 5.65 34.44 44.39
C ASN A 114 4.44 33.64 43.87
N LEU A 115 3.93 34.02 42.71
CA LEU A 115 2.94 33.27 41.95
C LEU A 115 3.52 32.94 40.58
N ASN A 116 3.76 31.66 40.28
CA ASN A 116 4.28 31.31 38.97
C ASN A 116 3.17 31.32 37.93
N VAL A 117 3.52 31.68 36.72
CA VAL A 117 2.67 31.66 35.53
C VAL A 117 3.38 30.76 34.51
N LYS A 118 2.69 29.72 34.05
CA LYS A 118 3.15 28.78 33.04
C LYS A 118 2.15 28.77 31.90
N GLN A 119 2.64 28.89 30.67
CA GLN A 119 1.82 28.74 29.48
C GLN A 119 2.41 27.68 28.56
N GLU A 120 1.56 26.75 28.13
CA GLU A 120 1.92 25.70 27.18
C GLU A 120 2.46 26.27 25.87
N LYS A 121 3.22 25.44 25.14
CA LYS A 121 3.74 25.81 23.83
C LYS A 121 2.62 25.99 22.80
N GLY A 122 2.84 26.92 21.88
CA GLY A 122 2.06 27.01 20.65
C GLY A 122 2.28 25.79 19.75
N VAL A 123 1.31 25.57 18.86
CA VAL A 123 1.44 24.64 17.74
C VAL A 123 1.77 25.49 16.52
N LEU A 124 2.98 25.37 15.97
CA LEU A 124 3.29 25.93 14.65
C LEU A 124 2.32 25.32 13.63
N PRO A 125 1.79 26.10 12.67
CA PRO A 125 0.99 25.52 11.59
C PRO A 125 1.85 24.48 10.87
N VAL A 126 1.44 23.22 10.94
CA VAL A 126 2.06 22.16 10.15
C VAL A 126 1.79 22.51 8.68
N GLU A 127 2.86 22.68 7.92
CA GLU A 127 2.80 22.90 6.48
C GLU A 127 2.18 21.67 5.84
N LYS A 128 0.90 21.77 5.48
CA LYS A 128 0.15 20.64 4.91
C LYS A 128 0.71 20.33 3.52
N VAL A 129 1.15 19.09 3.32
CA VAL A 129 1.65 18.65 2.02
C VAL A 129 0.52 18.05 1.18
N SER A 130 0.56 18.29 -0.12
CA SER A 130 -0.27 17.58 -1.08
C SER A 130 0.56 17.11 -2.27
N TYR A 131 0.42 15.84 -2.62
CA TYR A 131 1.18 15.21 -3.69
C TYR A 131 0.42 15.34 -5.02
N ARG A 132 1.03 16.03 -5.99
CA ARG A 132 0.52 16.12 -7.36
C ARG A 132 0.91 14.87 -8.12
N VAL A 133 -0.08 14.08 -8.48
CA VAL A 133 0.06 12.86 -9.28
C VAL A 133 -0.40 13.14 -10.70
N ASN A 134 0.55 13.19 -11.63
CA ASN A 134 0.28 13.26 -13.06
C ASN A 134 -0.34 11.94 -13.53
N ILE A 135 -1.46 12.01 -14.26
CA ILE A 135 -2.13 10.82 -14.80
C ILE A 135 -1.34 10.33 -16.02
N PRO A 136 -0.85 9.08 -16.04
CA PRO A 136 -0.10 8.56 -17.17
C PRO A 136 -0.96 8.44 -18.42
N THR A 137 -0.33 8.40 -19.58
CA THR A 137 -0.94 8.05 -20.86
C THR A 137 -0.68 6.59 -21.20
N LYS A 138 -1.39 6.03 -22.19
CA LYS A 138 -1.10 4.68 -22.70
C LYS A 138 0.33 4.51 -23.23
N ALA A 139 1.02 5.59 -23.59
CA ALA A 139 2.38 5.55 -24.10
C ALA A 139 3.46 5.44 -23.02
N ASP A 140 3.07 5.58 -21.74
CA ASP A 140 3.98 5.47 -20.60
C ASP A 140 4.12 4.02 -20.12
N PHE A 141 3.09 3.19 -20.34
CA PHE A 141 3.04 1.74 -20.02
C PHE A 141 3.89 0.89 -20.98
N LYS A 142 5.21 1.13 -20.98
CA LYS A 142 6.18 0.42 -21.86
C LYS A 142 6.90 -0.74 -21.18
N ALA A 143 7.23 -0.59 -19.90
CA ALA A 143 7.96 -1.63 -19.13
C ALA A 143 7.03 -2.57 -18.35
N SER A 144 5.75 -2.18 -18.19
CA SER A 144 4.71 -2.93 -17.49
C SER A 144 3.34 -2.33 -17.85
N ASN A 145 2.24 -3.05 -17.63
CA ASN A 145 0.91 -2.45 -17.62
C ASN A 145 0.55 -1.90 -16.22
N ILE A 146 1.49 -1.93 -15.27
CA ILE A 146 1.35 -1.42 -13.91
C ILE A 146 2.48 -0.44 -13.60
N TYR A 147 2.14 0.74 -13.08
CA TYR A 147 3.10 1.78 -12.67
C TYR A 147 2.70 2.36 -11.31
N SER A 148 3.67 2.79 -10.54
CA SER A 148 3.50 3.41 -9.22
C SER A 148 3.81 4.91 -9.30
N ALA A 149 3.05 5.74 -8.60
CA ALA A 149 3.46 7.11 -8.32
C ALA A 149 4.08 7.18 -6.93
N VAL A 150 5.35 7.56 -6.88
CA VAL A 150 6.15 7.65 -5.65
C VAL A 150 6.51 9.11 -5.35
N ASN A 151 6.63 9.45 -4.06
CA ASN A 151 7.19 10.74 -3.65
C ASN A 151 8.74 10.75 -3.73
N GLU A 152 9.38 11.84 -3.30
CA GLU A 152 10.84 12.01 -3.29
C GLU A 152 11.60 11.05 -2.35
N SER A 153 10.90 10.33 -1.47
CA SER A 153 11.44 9.30 -0.56
C SER A 153 11.08 7.88 -1.01
N ASP A 154 10.75 7.69 -2.29
CA ASP A 154 10.31 6.43 -2.91
C ASP A 154 9.08 5.77 -2.25
N VAL A 155 8.27 6.54 -1.51
CA VAL A 155 7.01 6.05 -0.91
C VAL A 155 5.91 6.05 -1.98
N GLU A 156 5.39 4.86 -2.29
CA GLU A 156 4.25 4.69 -3.21
C GLU A 156 2.95 5.22 -2.60
N LEU A 157 2.29 6.13 -3.32
CA LEU A 157 1.02 6.74 -2.91
C LEU A 157 -0.17 6.10 -3.66
N VAL A 158 0.01 5.86 -4.96
CA VAL A 158 -1.00 5.21 -5.82
C VAL A 158 -0.35 4.28 -6.82
N ARG A 159 -1.10 3.25 -7.20
CA ARG A 159 -0.76 2.32 -8.28
C ARG A 159 -1.74 2.48 -9.43
N PHE A 160 -1.19 2.66 -10.63
CA PHE A 160 -1.89 2.78 -11.89
C PHE A 160 -1.90 1.45 -12.64
N HIS A 161 -3.03 1.07 -13.23
CA HIS A 161 -3.14 -0.07 -14.14
C HIS A 161 -3.67 0.38 -15.51
N LEU A 162 -3.01 -0.04 -16.58
CA LEU A 162 -3.59 -0.05 -17.93
C LEU A 162 -4.32 -1.38 -18.12
N GLU A 163 -5.61 -1.43 -17.79
CA GLU A 163 -6.38 -2.67 -17.72
C GLU A 163 -7.64 -2.66 -18.61
N TYR A 164 -8.09 -3.87 -19.01
CA TYR A 164 -9.37 -4.04 -19.68
C TYR A 164 -10.50 -4.07 -18.65
N LEU A 165 -11.32 -3.02 -18.62
CA LEU A 165 -12.48 -2.94 -17.74
C LEU A 165 -13.68 -3.62 -18.40
N LYS A 166 -14.10 -4.75 -17.81
CA LYS A 166 -15.26 -5.54 -18.22
C LYS A 166 -16.31 -5.50 -17.12
N GLY A 167 -17.35 -4.70 -17.34
CA GLY A 167 -18.49 -4.55 -16.45
C GLY A 167 -19.78 -4.37 -17.25
N GLU A 168 -20.88 -4.07 -16.56
CA GLU A 168 -22.20 -3.93 -17.19
C GLU A 168 -22.26 -2.76 -18.19
N ASN A 169 -21.62 -1.63 -17.84
CA ASN A 169 -21.63 -0.39 -18.63
C ASN A 169 -20.25 -0.02 -19.20
N ILE A 170 -19.30 -0.96 -19.24
CA ILE A 170 -17.94 -0.73 -19.77
C ILE A 170 -17.33 -2.03 -20.30
N SER A 171 -16.65 -1.97 -21.45
CA SER A 171 -16.01 -3.13 -22.10
C SER A 171 -14.80 -2.70 -22.92
N GLU A 172 -13.89 -1.95 -22.30
CA GLU A 172 -12.78 -1.28 -22.99
C GLU A 172 -11.56 -1.05 -22.07
N GLN A 173 -10.39 -0.82 -22.67
CA GLN A 173 -9.16 -0.62 -21.92
C GLN A 173 -9.03 0.83 -21.43
N ARG A 174 -8.86 0.98 -20.12
CA ARG A 174 -8.77 2.25 -19.37
C ARG A 174 -7.51 2.29 -18.52
N ILE A 175 -7.21 3.48 -18.00
CA ILE A 175 -6.23 3.66 -16.94
C ILE A 175 -7.01 3.78 -15.63
N THR A 176 -6.71 2.91 -14.68
CA THR A 176 -7.26 2.96 -13.32
C THR A 176 -6.17 3.39 -12.34
N MET A 177 -6.58 3.99 -11.22
CA MET A 177 -5.71 4.39 -10.12
C MET A 177 -6.30 3.90 -8.80
N HIS A 178 -5.48 3.20 -8.04
CA HIS A 178 -5.81 2.69 -6.71
C HIS A 178 -4.85 3.29 -5.69
N GLN A 179 -5.35 3.55 -4.49
CA GLN A 179 -4.51 4.01 -3.38
C GLN A 179 -3.68 2.87 -2.83
N VAL A 180 -2.45 3.18 -2.43
CA VAL A 180 -1.57 2.27 -1.71
C VAL A 180 -1.45 2.73 -0.26
N VAL A 181 -1.68 1.83 0.68
CA VAL A 181 -1.57 2.09 2.12
C VAL A 181 -0.84 0.91 2.75
N ASP A 182 0.16 1.20 3.58
CA ASP A 182 1.04 0.21 4.20
C ASP A 182 1.66 -0.78 3.17
N GLY A 183 1.96 -0.27 1.97
CA GLY A 183 2.52 -1.04 0.86
C GLY A 183 1.54 -1.96 0.13
N LYS A 184 0.23 -1.87 0.41
CA LYS A 184 -0.82 -2.70 -0.22
C LYS A 184 -1.80 -1.89 -1.03
N VAL A 185 -2.26 -2.44 -2.15
CA VAL A 185 -3.28 -1.82 -3.01
C VAL A 185 -4.66 -1.94 -2.36
N LYS A 186 -5.39 -0.82 -2.23
CA LYS A 186 -6.84 -0.82 -1.95
C LYS A 186 -7.62 -1.23 -3.19
N GLY A 187 -7.58 -2.52 -3.53
CA GLY A 187 -8.10 -3.07 -4.79
C GLY A 187 -9.62 -2.94 -4.97
N GLU A 188 -10.39 -2.82 -3.89
CA GLU A 188 -11.86 -2.76 -3.91
C GLU A 188 -12.42 -1.47 -4.53
N GLN A 189 -11.63 -0.40 -4.58
CA GLN A 189 -12.06 0.93 -5.03
C GLN A 189 -10.96 1.60 -5.86
N GLY A 190 -11.34 2.47 -6.80
CA GLY A 190 -10.37 3.20 -7.61
C GLY A 190 -11.01 4.23 -8.53
N VAL A 191 -10.18 5.09 -9.09
CA VAL A 191 -10.56 6.12 -10.07
C VAL A 191 -10.21 5.65 -11.48
N VAL A 192 -11.03 6.00 -12.46
CA VAL A 192 -10.87 5.68 -13.88
C VAL A 192 -10.64 6.96 -14.67
N PHE A 193 -9.68 6.93 -15.60
CA PHE A 193 -9.31 8.06 -16.44
C PHE A 193 -9.66 7.80 -17.90
N PRO A 194 -10.11 8.83 -18.65
CA PRO A 194 -9.94 10.27 -18.37
C PRO A 194 -11.09 10.94 -17.58
N ASP A 195 -12.24 10.30 -17.40
CA ASP A 195 -13.49 10.94 -16.96
C ASP A 195 -13.68 11.05 -15.44
N ALA A 196 -12.69 10.65 -14.65
CA ALA A 196 -12.74 10.53 -13.19
C ALA A 196 -13.85 9.59 -12.68
N GLY A 197 -14.23 8.61 -13.50
CA GLY A 197 -15.18 7.57 -13.11
C GLY A 197 -14.70 6.76 -11.92
N GLN A 198 -15.60 6.06 -11.26
CA GLN A 198 -15.33 5.29 -10.05
C GLN A 198 -15.55 3.81 -10.32
N ILE A 199 -14.64 2.98 -9.83
CA ILE A 199 -14.78 1.52 -9.82
C ILE A 199 -14.98 0.99 -8.42
N LYS A 200 -15.83 -0.02 -8.31
CA LYS A 200 -16.00 -0.83 -7.11
C LYS A 200 -15.95 -2.30 -7.50
N TRP A 201 -15.03 -3.04 -6.89
CA TRP A 201 -14.89 -4.48 -7.11
C TRP A 201 -15.65 -5.28 -6.05
N ASP A 202 -16.34 -6.31 -6.50
CA ASP A 202 -16.58 -7.50 -5.69
C ASP A 202 -15.44 -8.49 -5.99
N LEU A 203 -14.44 -8.51 -5.11
CA LEU A 203 -13.26 -9.36 -5.27
C LEU A 203 -13.58 -10.85 -5.11
N ALA A 204 -14.69 -11.20 -4.43
CA ALA A 204 -15.12 -12.58 -4.23
C ALA A 204 -15.87 -13.14 -5.44
N MET A 205 -16.60 -12.28 -6.17
CA MET A 205 -17.28 -12.63 -7.43
C MET A 205 -16.45 -12.31 -8.69
N ASN A 206 -15.23 -11.80 -8.54
CA ASN A 206 -14.40 -11.25 -9.62
C ASN A 206 -15.17 -10.28 -10.53
N LYS A 207 -16.00 -9.41 -9.94
CA LYS A 207 -16.96 -8.57 -10.67
C LYS A 207 -16.69 -7.08 -10.48
N LEU A 208 -16.64 -6.35 -11.60
CA LEU A 208 -16.50 -4.91 -11.65
C LEU A 208 -17.86 -4.19 -11.70
N MET A 209 -18.04 -3.20 -10.85
CA MET A 209 -19.03 -2.13 -11.04
C MET A 209 -18.30 -0.84 -11.46
N TYR A 210 -18.78 -0.20 -12.52
CA TYR A 210 -18.27 1.07 -13.02
C TYR A 210 -19.36 2.14 -12.97
N THR A 211 -19.03 3.30 -12.39
CA THR A 211 -19.84 4.52 -12.43
C THR A 211 -19.09 5.59 -13.20
N LYS A 212 -19.65 6.04 -14.32
CA LYS A 212 -19.05 7.09 -15.14
C LYS A 212 -18.92 8.40 -14.37
N GLY A 213 -17.78 9.07 -14.49
CA GLY A 213 -17.55 10.39 -13.91
C GLY A 213 -18.04 11.54 -14.80
N GLU A 214 -17.97 12.75 -14.26
CA GLU A 214 -18.47 13.99 -14.88
C GLU A 214 -17.35 14.85 -15.53
N LYS A 215 -16.08 14.47 -15.39
CA LYS A 215 -14.96 15.23 -15.97
C LYS A 215 -14.80 14.85 -17.46
N GLU A 216 -14.40 15.80 -18.30
CA GLU A 216 -14.05 15.51 -19.70
C GLU A 216 -12.65 14.89 -19.81
N ALA A 217 -11.69 15.46 -19.11
CA ALA A 217 -10.34 14.93 -18.93
C ALA A 217 -9.75 15.37 -17.59
N VAL A 218 -8.95 14.51 -16.98
CA VAL A 218 -8.14 14.80 -15.80
C VAL A 218 -6.67 14.48 -16.10
N GLU A 219 -5.81 15.49 -16.04
CA GLU A 219 -4.37 15.37 -16.30
C GLU A 219 -3.55 15.13 -15.02
N ALA A 220 -4.08 15.53 -13.86
CA ALA A 220 -3.47 15.27 -12.55
C ALA A 220 -4.53 15.21 -11.45
N VAL A 221 -4.21 14.50 -10.37
CA VAL A 221 -4.93 14.54 -9.09
C VAL A 221 -3.98 15.02 -7.98
N TYR A 222 -4.56 15.46 -6.88
CA TYR A 222 -3.83 15.88 -5.68
C TYR A 222 -4.23 14.98 -4.53
N ILE A 223 -3.25 14.51 -3.75
CA ILE A 223 -3.45 13.56 -2.66
C ILE A 223 -2.89 14.17 -1.38
N SER A 224 -3.72 14.34 -0.34
CA SER A 224 -3.24 14.81 0.97
C SER A 224 -2.46 13.73 1.72
N GLU A 225 -1.75 14.09 2.79
CA GLU A 225 -1.04 13.14 3.67
C GLU A 225 -1.98 12.11 4.31
N GLU A 226 -3.26 12.44 4.52
CA GLU A 226 -4.32 11.52 4.98
C GLU A 226 -4.90 10.65 3.85
N GLY A 227 -4.41 10.78 2.62
CA GLY A 227 -4.89 10.05 1.45
C GLY A 227 -6.22 10.57 0.89
N VAL A 228 -6.55 11.85 1.06
CA VAL A 228 -7.75 12.42 0.40
C VAL A 228 -7.40 12.83 -1.03
N VAL A 229 -8.13 12.28 -2.01
CA VAL A 229 -7.96 12.61 -3.44
C VAL A 229 -8.84 13.80 -3.83
N SER A 230 -8.23 14.84 -4.43
CA SER A 230 -8.92 15.96 -5.07
C SER A 230 -8.47 16.15 -6.52
N TYR A 231 -9.24 16.93 -7.28
CA TYR A 231 -8.94 17.30 -8.67
C TYR A 231 -8.47 18.76 -8.80
N GLU A 232 -8.33 19.46 -7.67
CA GLU A 232 -8.05 20.88 -7.56
C GLU A 232 -7.09 21.12 -6.38
N VAL A 233 -6.20 22.11 -6.51
CA VAL A 233 -5.22 22.50 -5.48
C VAL A 233 -5.93 23.30 -4.38
N SER A 234 -5.62 23.00 -3.11
CA SER A 234 -6.04 23.85 -1.99
C SER A 234 -5.09 25.04 -1.83
N ASN A 235 -5.61 26.23 -1.51
CA ASN A 235 -4.80 27.44 -1.33
C ASN A 235 -3.88 27.42 -0.09
N GLU A 236 -3.99 26.39 0.76
CA GLU A 236 -3.28 26.26 2.04
C GLU A 236 -2.38 25.00 2.11
N VAL A 237 -1.94 24.46 0.96
CA VAL A 237 -1.06 23.29 0.91
C VAL A 237 0.17 23.54 0.03
N SER A 238 1.30 22.99 0.43
CA SER A 238 2.51 22.92 -0.40
C SER A 238 2.44 21.70 -1.30
N VAL A 239 2.66 21.91 -2.60
CA VAL A 239 2.49 20.86 -3.62
C VAL A 239 3.84 20.21 -3.96
N VAL A 240 3.91 18.89 -3.82
CA VAL A 240 5.07 18.07 -4.16
C VAL A 240 4.74 17.19 -5.37
N GLU A 241 5.55 17.22 -6.42
CA GLU A 241 5.37 16.34 -7.59
C GLU A 241 5.77 14.89 -7.27
N THR A 242 5.03 13.93 -7.83
CA THR A 242 5.40 12.50 -7.77
C THR A 242 6.13 12.04 -9.01
N ASN A 243 7.03 11.07 -8.85
CA ASN A 243 7.68 10.36 -9.95
C ASN A 243 6.88 9.11 -10.32
N LEU A 244 6.77 8.84 -11.62
CA LEU A 244 6.12 7.63 -12.14
C LEU A 244 7.17 6.54 -12.39
N VAL A 245 7.07 5.39 -11.71
CA VAL A 245 8.02 4.27 -11.81
C VAL A 245 7.31 2.98 -12.23
N PRO A 246 7.92 2.12 -13.07
CA PRO A 246 7.30 0.86 -13.50
C PRO A 246 7.20 -0.12 -12.33
N PHE A 247 6.02 -0.72 -12.14
CA PHE A 247 5.83 -1.79 -11.18
C PHE A 247 6.00 -3.14 -11.88
N VAL A 248 7.06 -3.86 -11.52
CA VAL A 248 7.52 -5.10 -12.16
C VAL A 248 7.78 -6.18 -11.11
N LEU A 249 7.73 -7.45 -11.52
CA LEU A 249 8.14 -8.57 -10.68
C LEU A 249 9.64 -8.82 -10.82
N GLU A 250 10.39 -8.65 -9.74
CA GLU A 250 11.81 -9.04 -9.68
C GLU A 250 11.97 -10.48 -9.17
N ASP A 251 12.36 -11.39 -10.05
CA ASP A 251 12.70 -12.78 -9.73
C ASP A 251 14.20 -12.90 -9.45
N LYS A 252 14.56 -13.04 -8.17
CA LYS A 252 15.94 -13.05 -7.67
C LYS A 252 16.34 -14.48 -7.33
N ARG A 253 17.22 -15.09 -8.13
CA ARG A 253 17.69 -16.48 -7.92
C ARG A 253 19.21 -16.54 -7.93
N ALA A 254 19.80 -16.86 -6.77
CA ALA A 254 21.24 -16.87 -6.55
C ALA A 254 21.92 -15.55 -7.00
N SER A 255 22.56 -15.53 -8.18
CA SER A 255 23.22 -14.35 -8.75
C SER A 255 22.46 -13.72 -9.95
N GLU A 256 21.34 -14.32 -10.37
CA GLU A 256 20.52 -13.82 -11.48
C GLU A 256 19.33 -13.02 -10.94
N VAL A 257 19.03 -11.90 -11.59
CA VAL A 257 17.82 -11.11 -11.36
C VAL A 257 17.12 -10.93 -12.70
N VAL A 258 15.88 -11.42 -12.81
CA VAL A 258 15.04 -11.25 -13.99
C VAL A 258 13.83 -10.40 -13.63
N THR A 259 13.60 -9.32 -14.36
CA THR A 259 12.44 -8.46 -14.20
C THR A 259 11.36 -8.84 -15.20
N TYR A 260 10.12 -9.04 -14.76
CA TYR A 260 8.99 -9.32 -15.62
C TYR A 260 7.94 -8.21 -15.57
N ALA A 261 7.46 -7.82 -16.75
CA ALA A 261 6.30 -6.94 -16.90
C ALA A 261 5.04 -7.58 -16.29
N LEU A 262 4.17 -6.76 -15.68
CA LEU A 262 2.94 -7.20 -15.04
C LEU A 262 1.71 -6.63 -15.75
N THR A 263 0.57 -7.32 -15.63
CA THR A 263 -0.74 -6.82 -16.05
C THR A 263 -1.82 -7.21 -15.05
N LYS A 264 -2.87 -6.39 -14.92
CA LYS A 264 -4.04 -6.67 -14.10
C LYS A 264 -5.19 -7.15 -14.98
N VAL A 265 -5.78 -8.29 -14.63
CA VAL A 265 -6.98 -8.83 -15.27
C VAL A 265 -7.95 -9.28 -14.18
N GLY A 266 -9.08 -8.61 -14.06
CA GLY A 266 -10.01 -8.86 -12.96
C GLY A 266 -9.39 -8.52 -11.59
N ASN A 267 -9.57 -9.44 -10.65
CA ASN A 267 -8.97 -9.45 -9.31
C ASN A 267 -7.57 -10.10 -9.24
N GLN A 268 -6.92 -10.37 -10.38
CA GLN A 268 -5.60 -11.03 -10.47
C GLN A 268 -4.54 -10.13 -11.12
N VAL A 269 -3.29 -10.29 -10.71
CA VAL A 269 -2.12 -9.68 -11.35
C VAL A 269 -1.22 -10.77 -11.92
N TRP A 270 -0.99 -10.71 -13.23
CA TRP A 270 -0.31 -11.73 -14.03
C TRP A 270 1.03 -11.23 -14.56
N MET A 271 2.00 -12.12 -14.72
CA MET A 271 3.14 -11.89 -15.60
C MET A 271 2.66 -11.70 -17.05
N ALA A 272 3.11 -10.63 -17.72
CA ALA A 272 2.89 -10.39 -19.15
C ALA A 272 3.89 -11.17 -20.04
N GLU A 273 4.93 -11.75 -19.43
CA GLU A 273 5.98 -12.55 -20.05
C GLU A 273 5.99 -13.98 -19.50
N ASN A 274 6.66 -14.90 -20.19
CA ASN A 274 6.78 -16.29 -19.75
C ASN A 274 8.02 -16.45 -18.83
N LEU A 275 7.96 -17.37 -17.87
CA LEU A 275 9.05 -17.62 -16.91
C LEU A 275 10.31 -18.16 -17.60
N VAL A 276 11.49 -17.59 -17.31
CA VAL A 276 12.79 -18.01 -17.90
C VAL A 276 13.77 -18.63 -16.90
N ALA A 277 13.31 -18.94 -15.68
CA ALA A 277 14.12 -19.45 -14.58
C ALA A 277 14.85 -20.76 -14.88
N LYS A 278 16.16 -20.80 -14.57
CA LYS A 278 17.03 -21.97 -14.73
C LYS A 278 17.22 -22.79 -13.45
N THR A 279 16.77 -22.24 -12.33
CA THR A 279 16.87 -22.78 -10.97
C THR A 279 15.51 -22.68 -10.26
N TYR A 280 15.27 -23.53 -9.27
CA TYR A 280 14.19 -23.31 -8.30
C TYR A 280 14.56 -22.20 -7.30
N ARG A 281 13.61 -21.75 -6.47
CA ARG A 281 13.86 -20.68 -5.48
C ARG A 281 14.93 -21.03 -4.44
N ASP A 282 15.17 -22.31 -4.17
CA ASP A 282 16.26 -22.77 -3.28
C ASP A 282 17.66 -22.69 -3.94
N GLY A 283 17.73 -22.28 -5.21
CA GLY A 283 18.96 -22.21 -6.01
C GLY A 283 19.32 -23.52 -6.71
N THR A 284 18.57 -24.61 -6.51
CA THR A 284 18.85 -25.89 -7.19
C THR A 284 18.55 -25.76 -8.69
N ALA A 285 19.49 -26.19 -9.54
CA ALA A 285 19.31 -26.17 -10.99
C ALA A 285 18.15 -27.10 -11.44
N ILE A 286 17.38 -26.64 -12.44
CA ILE A 286 16.39 -27.46 -13.13
C ILE A 286 17.11 -28.26 -14.21
N THR A 287 16.91 -29.58 -14.26
CA THR A 287 17.73 -30.45 -15.09
C THR A 287 17.40 -30.27 -16.58
N LYS A 288 18.41 -29.93 -17.39
CA LYS A 288 18.33 -29.91 -18.87
C LYS A 288 18.83 -31.24 -19.43
N TYR A 289 18.02 -31.89 -20.27
CA TYR A 289 18.33 -33.20 -20.85
C TYR A 289 18.96 -33.08 -22.24
N THR A 290 19.61 -34.16 -22.68
CA THR A 290 20.39 -34.18 -23.93
C THR A 290 19.89 -35.20 -24.96
N THR A 291 18.91 -36.03 -24.61
CA THR A 291 18.27 -36.96 -25.55
C THR A 291 16.75 -37.02 -25.38
N LYS A 292 16.06 -37.44 -26.43
CA LYS A 292 14.60 -37.64 -26.39
C LYS A 292 14.25 -38.76 -25.41
N GLU A 293 14.99 -39.86 -25.45
CA GLU A 293 14.72 -41.05 -24.65
C GLU A 293 14.81 -40.79 -23.13
N ASP A 294 15.75 -39.95 -22.69
CA ASP A 294 15.88 -39.59 -21.27
C ASP A 294 14.68 -38.75 -20.79
N TRP A 295 14.24 -37.79 -21.62
CA TRP A 295 13.10 -36.91 -21.32
C TRP A 295 11.78 -37.69 -21.18
N TYR A 296 11.53 -38.73 -21.99
CA TYR A 296 10.32 -39.58 -21.86
C TYR A 296 10.32 -40.45 -20.59
N LYS A 297 11.50 -40.78 -20.04
CA LYS A 297 11.64 -41.60 -18.82
C LYS A 297 11.68 -40.78 -17.54
N MET A 298 11.65 -39.46 -17.67
CA MET A 298 11.83 -38.52 -16.57
C MET A 298 10.62 -38.49 -15.62
N LEU A 299 10.90 -38.52 -14.32
CA LEU A 299 9.93 -38.40 -13.21
C LEU A 299 10.32 -37.27 -12.22
N GLU A 300 11.23 -36.40 -12.63
CA GLU A 300 11.69 -35.22 -11.88
C GLU A 300 11.39 -33.96 -12.69
N GLY A 301 11.70 -32.77 -12.16
CA GLY A 301 11.46 -31.49 -12.84
C GLY A 301 12.57 -31.06 -13.82
N GLY A 302 12.17 -30.72 -15.05
CA GLY A 302 13.06 -30.54 -16.20
C GLY A 302 12.72 -29.33 -17.07
N ILE A 303 13.76 -28.80 -17.74
CA ILE A 303 13.71 -27.58 -18.56
C ILE A 303 14.17 -27.85 -20.00
N ALA A 304 13.48 -27.22 -20.95
CA ALA A 304 13.74 -27.24 -22.37
C ALA A 304 13.58 -25.83 -22.97
N TYR A 305 13.99 -25.68 -24.23
CA TYR A 305 13.92 -24.42 -24.98
C TYR A 305 13.50 -24.70 -26.43
N TYR A 306 12.96 -23.69 -27.11
CA TYR A 306 12.64 -23.78 -28.53
C TYR A 306 13.88 -24.17 -29.34
N GLU A 307 13.80 -25.20 -30.18
CA GLU A 307 14.95 -25.78 -30.90
C GLU A 307 16.16 -26.15 -30.02
N ASN A 308 15.96 -26.36 -28.70
CA ASN A 308 17.02 -26.53 -27.69
C ASN A 308 17.97 -25.33 -27.50
N ASP A 309 17.57 -24.16 -28.01
CA ASP A 309 18.32 -22.90 -28.07
C ASP A 309 17.67 -21.86 -27.15
N GLU A 310 18.39 -21.42 -26.11
CA GLU A 310 17.86 -20.46 -25.12
C GLU A 310 17.66 -19.04 -25.67
N THR A 311 18.15 -18.76 -26.89
CA THR A 311 17.98 -17.47 -27.57
C THR A 311 16.73 -17.42 -28.45
N LYS A 312 15.97 -18.52 -28.54
CA LYS A 312 14.80 -18.67 -29.41
C LYS A 312 13.51 -18.91 -28.63
N GLY A 313 12.39 -18.68 -29.31
CA GLY A 313 11.05 -18.82 -28.75
C GLY A 313 10.72 -17.70 -27.76
N GLU A 314 9.79 -17.99 -26.85
CA GLU A 314 9.20 -17.02 -25.92
C GLU A 314 9.47 -17.48 -24.48
N GLY A 315 10.75 -17.62 -24.13
CA GLY A 315 11.20 -18.05 -22.80
C GLY A 315 11.42 -19.55 -22.66
N ALA A 316 11.47 -20.03 -21.41
CA ALA A 316 11.75 -21.44 -21.11
C ALA A 316 10.48 -22.30 -21.08
N LEU A 317 10.66 -23.58 -21.41
CA LEU A 317 9.62 -24.60 -21.39
C LEU A 317 9.91 -25.62 -20.28
N TYR A 318 8.90 -25.98 -19.51
CA TYR A 318 9.05 -26.85 -18.34
C TYR A 318 8.17 -28.08 -18.47
N ASN A 319 8.64 -29.21 -17.93
CA ASN A 319 7.75 -30.34 -17.66
C ASN A 319 6.89 -30.05 -16.40
N TRP A 320 5.79 -30.76 -16.21
CA TRP A 320 4.89 -30.50 -15.09
C TRP A 320 5.48 -30.87 -13.73
N TYR A 321 6.41 -31.83 -13.68
CA TYR A 321 7.16 -32.13 -12.46
C TYR A 321 7.96 -30.91 -11.95
N ALA A 322 8.48 -30.05 -12.84
CA ALA A 322 9.11 -28.79 -12.43
C ALA A 322 8.07 -27.77 -11.95
N VAL A 323 6.90 -27.72 -12.60
CA VAL A 323 5.79 -26.84 -12.22
C VAL A 323 5.31 -27.10 -10.79
N ASN A 324 5.20 -28.37 -10.41
CA ASN A 324 4.71 -28.79 -9.09
C ASN A 324 5.85 -29.18 -8.11
N ASP A 325 7.08 -28.72 -8.35
CA ASP A 325 8.22 -29.03 -7.49
C ASP A 325 8.16 -28.28 -6.15
N GLN A 326 8.44 -28.99 -5.06
CA GLN A 326 8.42 -28.45 -3.69
C GLN A 326 9.41 -27.30 -3.45
N ARG A 327 10.51 -27.25 -4.22
CA ARG A 327 11.50 -26.16 -4.20
C ARG A 327 10.94 -24.85 -4.77
N GLY A 328 9.84 -24.93 -5.51
CA GLY A 328 9.08 -23.80 -6.05
C GLY A 328 9.68 -23.25 -7.34
N LEU A 329 8.90 -23.35 -8.43
CA LEU A 329 9.26 -22.82 -9.74
C LEU A 329 8.92 -21.32 -9.90
N ALA A 330 7.78 -20.86 -9.36
CA ALA A 330 7.37 -19.46 -9.45
C ALA A 330 8.30 -18.53 -8.63
N PRO A 331 8.41 -17.23 -9.00
CA PRO A 331 9.09 -16.22 -8.19
C PRO A 331 8.49 -16.09 -6.78
N GLU A 332 9.22 -15.48 -5.85
CA GLU A 332 8.71 -15.25 -4.50
C GLU A 332 7.45 -14.36 -4.50
N GLY A 333 6.50 -14.65 -3.60
CA GLY A 333 5.16 -14.02 -3.56
C GLY A 333 4.16 -14.53 -4.61
N TYR A 334 4.64 -15.07 -5.74
CA TYR A 334 3.79 -15.52 -6.85
C TYR A 334 3.58 -17.05 -6.85
N ARG A 335 2.53 -17.51 -7.53
CA ARG A 335 2.25 -18.93 -7.81
C ARG A 335 2.26 -19.21 -9.31
N VAL A 336 2.61 -20.43 -9.73
CA VAL A 336 2.26 -20.88 -11.09
C VAL A 336 0.74 -20.96 -11.17
N ALA A 337 0.15 -20.31 -12.17
CA ALA A 337 -1.29 -20.21 -12.30
C ALA A 337 -1.96 -21.59 -12.34
N SER A 338 -3.00 -21.78 -11.53
CA SER A 338 -3.82 -22.99 -11.49
C SER A 338 -4.88 -22.98 -12.58
N ASP A 339 -5.53 -24.12 -12.80
CA ASP A 339 -6.70 -24.24 -13.69
C ASP A 339 -7.82 -23.26 -13.29
N LYS A 340 -8.00 -23.06 -11.99
CA LYS A 340 -8.93 -22.07 -11.43
C LYS A 340 -8.52 -20.64 -11.77
N ASP A 341 -7.23 -20.32 -11.68
CA ASP A 341 -6.75 -18.95 -11.95
C ASP A 341 -7.02 -18.54 -13.40
N TRP A 342 -6.71 -19.42 -14.35
CA TRP A 342 -7.04 -19.23 -15.76
C TRP A 342 -8.55 -19.13 -15.98
N GLY A 343 -9.36 -19.99 -15.36
CA GLY A 343 -10.81 -19.94 -15.46
C GLY A 343 -11.41 -18.62 -14.94
N GLU A 344 -10.93 -18.11 -13.81
CA GLU A 344 -11.34 -16.81 -13.25
C GLU A 344 -10.98 -15.64 -14.18
N MET A 345 -9.81 -15.68 -14.83
CA MET A 345 -9.40 -14.68 -15.82
C MET A 345 -10.29 -14.71 -17.07
N VAL A 346 -10.55 -15.90 -17.64
CA VAL A 346 -11.37 -16.06 -18.84
C VAL A 346 -12.83 -15.68 -18.56
N TYR A 347 -13.37 -16.09 -17.41
CA TYR A 347 -14.70 -15.68 -16.96
C TYR A 347 -14.83 -14.16 -16.81
N TYR A 348 -13.82 -13.47 -16.26
CA TYR A 348 -13.85 -12.00 -16.17
C TYR A 348 -13.87 -11.32 -17.54
N LEU A 349 -13.10 -11.83 -18.52
CA LEU A 349 -12.99 -11.22 -19.84
C LEU A 349 -14.25 -11.44 -20.70
N ASP A 350 -14.88 -12.62 -20.60
CA ASP A 350 -16.05 -13.01 -21.38
C ASP A 350 -17.11 -13.77 -20.53
N PRO A 351 -17.73 -13.11 -19.54
CA PRO A 351 -18.69 -13.76 -18.64
C PRO A 351 -20.00 -14.17 -19.34
N ALA A 352 -20.20 -13.75 -20.60
CA ALA A 352 -21.42 -14.00 -21.36
C ALA A 352 -21.31 -15.23 -22.28
N GLN A 353 -20.09 -15.63 -22.66
CA GLN A 353 -19.82 -16.85 -23.45
C GLN A 353 -18.81 -17.77 -22.74
N TYR A 354 -18.62 -17.60 -21.43
CA TYR A 354 -17.87 -18.55 -20.62
C TYR A 354 -18.66 -19.85 -20.53
N ASP A 355 -18.13 -20.90 -21.13
CA ASP A 355 -18.70 -22.24 -21.17
C ASP A 355 -17.57 -23.23 -20.92
N VAL A 356 -17.59 -23.87 -19.75
CA VAL A 356 -16.77 -25.04 -19.46
C VAL A 356 -17.64 -26.27 -19.69
N ASP A 357 -17.62 -26.80 -20.91
CA ASP A 357 -18.31 -28.05 -21.25
C ASP A 357 -17.66 -29.23 -20.48
N GLU A 358 -18.17 -29.47 -19.28
CA GLU A 358 -17.74 -30.56 -18.39
C GLU A 358 -17.97 -31.94 -19.01
N VAL A 359 -18.87 -32.07 -20.00
CA VAL A 359 -19.29 -33.38 -20.56
C VAL A 359 -18.21 -33.98 -21.47
N HIS A 360 -17.35 -33.15 -22.06
CA HIS A 360 -16.32 -33.59 -23.01
C HIS A 360 -14.89 -33.19 -22.63
N GLY A 361 -14.65 -32.69 -21.42
CA GLY A 361 -13.32 -32.25 -20.97
C GLY A 361 -12.98 -30.78 -21.29
N GLY A 362 -13.96 -29.98 -21.75
CA GLY A 362 -13.85 -28.53 -21.83
C GLY A 362 -12.84 -28.01 -22.84
N ALA A 363 -12.83 -28.53 -24.08
CA ALA A 363 -11.88 -28.13 -25.12
C ALA A 363 -11.88 -26.62 -25.47
N ARG A 364 -12.87 -25.84 -25.01
CA ARG A 364 -12.99 -24.39 -25.13
C ARG A 364 -13.56 -23.85 -23.81
N GLU A 365 -13.05 -22.72 -23.33
CA GLU A 365 -13.57 -22.05 -22.11
C GLU A 365 -14.39 -20.79 -22.40
N SER A 366 -14.17 -20.14 -23.54
CA SER A 366 -14.89 -18.96 -24.00
C SER A 366 -14.72 -18.87 -25.51
N GLU A 367 -15.79 -18.57 -26.22
CA GLU A 367 -15.77 -18.43 -27.69
C GLU A 367 -15.15 -17.11 -28.19
N THR A 368 -14.76 -16.17 -27.32
CA THR A 368 -14.22 -14.86 -27.76
C THR A 368 -12.98 -14.33 -27.02
N THR A 369 -12.47 -15.02 -25.99
CA THR A 369 -11.38 -14.47 -25.15
C THR A 369 -9.99 -14.49 -25.80
N ALA A 370 -9.66 -15.43 -26.69
CA ALA A 370 -8.28 -15.56 -27.17
C ALA A 370 -7.73 -14.29 -27.87
N PRO A 371 -8.49 -13.54 -28.71
CA PRO A 371 -8.04 -12.26 -29.25
C PRO A 371 -7.69 -11.19 -28.20
N LEU A 372 -8.28 -11.24 -27.00
CA LEU A 372 -7.97 -10.32 -25.89
C LEU A 372 -6.63 -10.66 -25.22
N LEU A 373 -6.20 -11.93 -25.28
CA LEU A 373 -4.98 -12.46 -24.66
C LEU A 373 -3.79 -12.51 -25.64
N LYS A 374 -4.03 -12.88 -26.90
CA LYS A 374 -3.02 -12.98 -27.96
C LYS A 374 -2.29 -11.64 -28.15
N SER A 375 -0.97 -11.71 -28.30
CA SER A 375 -0.12 -10.60 -28.73
C SER A 375 -0.59 -10.00 -30.07
N THR A 376 -0.30 -8.72 -30.28
CA THR A 376 -0.60 -7.98 -31.52
C THR A 376 0.30 -8.35 -32.70
N THR A 377 1.30 -9.21 -32.47
CA THR A 377 2.32 -9.63 -33.43
C THR A 377 2.72 -11.10 -33.22
N LYS A 378 3.47 -11.65 -34.19
CA LYS A 378 4.03 -13.03 -34.25
C LYS A 378 3.04 -14.18 -34.48
N TRP A 379 1.72 -13.98 -34.46
CA TRP A 379 0.78 -15.03 -34.87
C TRP A 379 0.67 -15.13 -36.40
N GLN A 380 0.74 -16.34 -36.93
CA GLN A 380 0.49 -16.64 -38.34
C GLN A 380 -0.99 -16.40 -38.70
N TYR A 381 -1.27 -16.26 -39.99
CA TYR A 381 -2.63 -16.19 -40.52
C TYR A 381 -2.90 -17.42 -41.41
N ASN A 382 -4.16 -17.84 -41.52
CA ASN A 382 -4.51 -18.95 -42.40
C ASN A 382 -4.33 -18.60 -43.89
N GLU A 383 -3.95 -19.60 -44.70
CA GLU A 383 -3.64 -19.42 -46.13
C GLU A 383 -4.84 -18.93 -46.97
N TYR A 384 -6.06 -19.08 -46.44
CA TYR A 384 -7.31 -18.67 -47.08
C TYR A 384 -7.74 -17.22 -46.79
N GLY A 385 -6.92 -16.45 -46.06
CA GLY A 385 -7.11 -15.01 -45.89
C GLY A 385 -8.36 -14.61 -45.12
N LYS A 386 -8.92 -15.51 -44.31
CA LYS A 386 -10.14 -15.30 -43.52
C LYS A 386 -9.96 -15.90 -42.11
N THR A 387 -9.36 -15.09 -41.23
CA THR A 387 -9.47 -15.08 -39.74
C THR A 387 -8.96 -16.32 -38.95
N GLN A 388 -8.18 -16.23 -37.84
CA GLN A 388 -7.68 -15.08 -37.04
C GLN A 388 -6.27 -15.29 -36.42
N GLY A 389 -5.24 -14.66 -37.00
CA GLY A 389 -3.87 -14.63 -36.46
C GLY A 389 -3.70 -13.79 -35.18
N ASN A 390 -3.10 -12.59 -35.32
CA ASN A 390 -2.78 -11.73 -34.18
C ASN A 390 -4.02 -11.29 -33.39
N GLY A 391 -3.85 -11.13 -32.07
CA GLY A 391 -4.86 -10.56 -31.18
C GLY A 391 -4.86 -9.04 -31.16
N ASN A 392 -5.72 -8.50 -30.29
CA ASN A 392 -5.74 -7.08 -29.94
C ASN A 392 -5.01 -6.78 -28.62
N ASN A 393 -4.66 -7.82 -27.84
CA ASN A 393 -3.98 -7.73 -26.54
C ASN A 393 -4.62 -6.74 -25.54
N LEU A 394 -5.95 -6.56 -25.55
CA LEU A 394 -6.59 -5.58 -24.68
C LEU A 394 -6.44 -5.91 -23.18
N SER A 395 -6.28 -7.20 -22.82
CA SER A 395 -5.99 -7.66 -21.46
C SER A 395 -4.58 -7.30 -20.95
N GLY A 396 -3.67 -6.93 -21.86
CA GLY A 396 -2.25 -6.76 -21.54
C GLY A 396 -1.48 -8.05 -21.27
N LEU A 397 -2.11 -9.24 -21.34
CA LEU A 397 -1.43 -10.52 -21.07
C LEU A 397 -0.34 -10.81 -22.12
N ASN A 398 -0.50 -10.34 -23.36
CA ASN A 398 0.51 -10.39 -24.41
C ASN A 398 1.05 -11.80 -24.72
N VAL A 399 0.16 -12.74 -24.98
CA VAL A 399 0.51 -14.13 -25.29
C VAL A 399 1.07 -14.24 -26.71
N TYR A 400 2.38 -14.44 -26.82
CA TYR A 400 3.06 -14.78 -28.08
C TYR A 400 2.95 -16.28 -28.40
N ALA A 401 2.90 -16.60 -29.70
CA ALA A 401 2.87 -17.96 -30.22
C ALA A 401 4.26 -18.63 -30.23
N GLY A 402 4.84 -18.85 -29.04
CA GLY A 402 6.15 -19.49 -28.87
C GLY A 402 6.20 -20.98 -29.20
N GLY A 403 5.10 -21.58 -29.65
CA GLY A 403 4.96 -23.00 -29.90
C GLY A 403 4.82 -23.82 -28.62
N SER A 404 5.11 -25.10 -28.74
CA SER A 404 5.33 -26.04 -27.64
C SER A 404 6.11 -27.23 -28.15
N THR A 405 6.68 -28.01 -27.22
CA THR A 405 7.09 -29.36 -27.57
C THR A 405 5.91 -30.33 -27.46
N SER A 406 6.03 -31.52 -28.05
CA SER A 406 5.18 -32.67 -27.74
C SER A 406 5.73 -33.37 -26.49
N SER A 407 5.46 -34.66 -26.30
CA SER A 407 6.08 -35.50 -25.24
C SER A 407 7.61 -35.64 -25.33
N SER A 408 8.23 -34.96 -26.31
CA SER A 408 9.65 -34.88 -26.63
C SER A 408 10.14 -33.47 -26.37
N MET A 409 11.32 -33.25 -25.77
CA MET A 409 11.93 -31.90 -25.71
C MET A 409 12.32 -31.31 -27.09
N TYR A 410 12.35 -32.15 -28.14
CA TYR A 410 12.62 -31.74 -29.51
C TYR A 410 11.31 -31.40 -30.21
N MET A 411 11.29 -30.27 -30.89
CA MET A 411 10.13 -29.76 -31.62
C MET A 411 10.12 -30.24 -33.07
N ASP A 412 8.95 -30.67 -33.53
CA ASP A 412 8.67 -30.72 -34.97
C ASP A 412 8.34 -29.29 -35.42
N PHE A 413 9.04 -28.78 -36.44
CA PHE A 413 9.22 -27.36 -36.78
C PHE A 413 7.99 -26.60 -37.34
N TYR A 414 6.83 -26.74 -36.70
CA TYR A 414 5.55 -26.16 -37.12
C TYR A 414 4.79 -25.43 -35.99
N GLY A 415 5.39 -25.27 -34.80
CA GLY A 415 4.73 -24.69 -33.63
C GLY A 415 4.82 -23.16 -33.52
N GLU A 416 5.95 -22.55 -33.88
CA GLU A 416 6.14 -21.10 -33.78
C GLU A 416 5.16 -20.34 -34.67
N GLY A 417 4.59 -19.27 -34.12
CA GLY A 417 3.55 -18.48 -34.78
C GLY A 417 2.19 -19.17 -34.88
N ARG A 418 2.08 -20.47 -34.57
CA ARG A 418 0.82 -21.22 -34.64
C ARG A 418 0.13 -21.41 -33.31
N GLN A 419 0.88 -21.52 -32.22
CA GLN A 419 0.31 -21.95 -30.94
C GLN A 419 1.12 -21.45 -29.74
N ALA A 420 0.47 -21.37 -28.59
CA ALA A 420 1.08 -21.11 -27.28
C ALA A 420 0.45 -22.06 -26.26
N TYR A 421 1.26 -22.76 -25.47
CA TYR A 421 0.81 -23.68 -24.42
C TYR A 421 1.31 -23.23 -23.07
N PHE A 422 0.44 -23.30 -22.07
CA PHE A 422 0.73 -22.96 -20.69
C PHE A 422 0.38 -24.12 -19.78
N TRP A 423 1.36 -24.59 -19.00
CA TRP A 423 1.03 -25.45 -17.87
C TRP A 423 0.21 -24.67 -16.84
N THR A 424 -0.71 -25.38 -16.20
CA THR A 424 -1.26 -24.93 -14.91
C THR A 424 -0.62 -25.74 -13.77
N SER A 425 -0.70 -25.24 -12.54
CA SER A 425 -0.33 -25.99 -11.33
C SER A 425 -1.35 -27.07 -10.92
N THR A 426 -2.40 -27.31 -11.71
CA THR A 426 -3.47 -28.25 -11.37
C THR A 426 -3.23 -29.64 -11.98
N ASP A 427 -3.05 -30.61 -11.09
CA ASP A 427 -3.07 -32.05 -11.39
C ASP A 427 -4.48 -32.48 -11.87
N TYR A 428 -4.54 -33.38 -12.86
CA TYR A 428 -5.77 -34.03 -13.33
C TYR A 428 -5.84 -35.53 -12.96
N GLY A 429 -4.76 -36.08 -12.39
CA GLY A 429 -4.60 -37.48 -12.03
C GLY A 429 -3.87 -38.29 -13.10
N GLU A 430 -3.60 -39.58 -12.84
CA GLU A 430 -3.04 -40.54 -13.82
C GLU A 430 -1.74 -40.11 -14.56
N ASN A 431 -0.97 -39.18 -13.97
CA ASN A 431 0.22 -38.53 -14.55
C ASN A 431 -0.06 -37.54 -15.70
N VAL A 432 -1.27 -36.98 -15.73
CA VAL A 432 -1.66 -35.87 -16.61
C VAL A 432 -2.06 -34.63 -15.79
N ALA A 433 -1.74 -33.45 -16.31
CA ALA A 433 -2.05 -32.17 -15.67
C ALA A 433 -2.83 -31.24 -16.61
N MET A 434 -3.54 -30.27 -16.05
CA MET A 434 -4.30 -29.29 -16.81
C MET A 434 -3.38 -28.26 -17.48
N PHE A 435 -3.66 -27.93 -18.74
CA PHE A 435 -2.97 -26.89 -19.50
C PHE A 435 -3.97 -25.91 -20.17
N ARG A 436 -3.43 -24.83 -20.74
CA ARG A 436 -4.14 -23.94 -21.67
C ARG A 436 -3.43 -23.85 -23.01
N ARG A 437 -4.20 -23.78 -24.10
CA ARG A 437 -3.66 -23.53 -25.45
C ARG A 437 -4.42 -22.42 -26.16
N LEU A 438 -3.67 -21.51 -26.77
CA LEU A 438 -4.15 -20.55 -27.76
C LEU A 438 -3.58 -20.94 -29.13
N TYR A 439 -4.39 -20.85 -30.19
CA TYR A 439 -4.04 -21.33 -31.53
C TYR A 439 -4.36 -20.28 -32.62
N PHE A 440 -3.61 -20.26 -33.72
CA PHE A 440 -3.54 -19.13 -34.67
C PHE A 440 -4.73 -18.91 -35.61
N ASP A 441 -5.73 -19.79 -35.61
CA ASP A 441 -7.01 -19.56 -36.29
C ASP A 441 -8.22 -19.68 -35.34
N GLU A 442 -7.96 -19.86 -34.03
CA GLU A 442 -8.98 -19.99 -32.98
C GLU A 442 -9.24 -18.66 -32.25
N VAL A 443 -10.51 -18.43 -31.90
CA VAL A 443 -11.00 -17.30 -31.07
C VAL A 443 -11.14 -17.65 -29.58
N PHE A 444 -11.05 -18.94 -29.27
CA PHE A 444 -11.25 -19.50 -27.95
C PHE A 444 -9.94 -19.90 -27.27
N VAL A 445 -9.95 -19.92 -25.95
CA VAL A 445 -8.89 -20.53 -25.15
C VAL A 445 -9.25 -22.00 -24.98
N ASN A 446 -8.34 -22.90 -25.36
CA ASN A 446 -8.52 -24.33 -25.12
C ASN A 446 -8.07 -24.67 -23.69
N ARG A 447 -8.86 -25.50 -23.01
CA ARG A 447 -8.51 -26.18 -21.77
C ARG A 447 -8.51 -27.68 -22.03
N TRP A 448 -7.47 -28.37 -21.55
CA TRP A 448 -7.36 -29.83 -21.68
C TRP A 448 -6.31 -30.36 -20.68
N PHE A 449 -6.11 -31.67 -20.61
CA PHE A 449 -5.09 -32.32 -19.80
C PHE A 449 -4.04 -33.04 -20.66
N GLU A 450 -2.80 -33.11 -20.20
CA GLU A 450 -1.71 -33.75 -20.93
C GLU A 450 -0.66 -34.35 -20.00
N LEU A 451 0.09 -35.34 -20.48
CA LEU A 451 1.13 -36.04 -19.70
C LEU A 451 2.16 -35.06 -19.14
N TYR A 452 2.55 -35.26 -17.88
CA TYR A 452 3.50 -34.41 -17.16
C TYR A 452 4.82 -34.16 -17.91
N ASN A 453 5.22 -35.05 -18.82
CA ASN A 453 6.45 -34.97 -19.61
C ASN A 453 6.38 -33.98 -20.80
N HIS A 454 5.28 -33.29 -21.07
CA HIS A 454 5.25 -32.25 -22.12
C HIS A 454 5.94 -30.95 -21.65
N ALA A 455 6.69 -30.27 -22.53
CA ALA A 455 7.36 -29.01 -22.19
C ALA A 455 6.54 -27.80 -22.66
N TYR A 456 5.93 -27.11 -21.69
CA TYR A 456 5.08 -25.92 -21.93
C TYR A 456 5.59 -24.69 -21.16
N SER A 457 5.18 -23.51 -21.63
CA SER A 457 5.50 -22.25 -20.96
C SER A 457 4.80 -22.17 -19.60
N VAL A 458 5.35 -21.33 -18.72
CA VAL A 458 4.78 -21.04 -17.40
C VAL A 458 4.56 -19.54 -17.28
N ARG A 459 3.40 -19.17 -16.71
CA ARG A 459 3.09 -17.81 -16.24
C ARG A 459 2.67 -17.87 -14.80
N CYS A 460 3.14 -16.89 -14.02
CA CYS A 460 2.82 -16.79 -12.62
C CYS A 460 1.82 -15.65 -12.37
N VAL A 461 1.07 -15.79 -11.28
CA VAL A 461 -0.04 -14.92 -10.90
C VAL A 461 -0.02 -14.68 -9.39
N ILE A 462 -0.59 -13.56 -8.95
CA ILE A 462 -0.90 -13.23 -7.56
C ILE A 462 -2.31 -12.61 -7.50
N ASP A 463 -2.99 -12.71 -6.36
CA ASP A 463 -4.29 -12.05 -6.17
C ASP A 463 -4.06 -10.55 -5.88
N LEU A 464 -4.93 -9.68 -6.38
CA LEU A 464 -4.84 -8.22 -6.18
C LEU A 464 -4.88 -7.80 -4.69
N LYS A 465 -5.45 -8.64 -3.81
CA LYS A 465 -5.51 -8.39 -2.36
C LYS A 465 -4.17 -8.61 -1.63
N ASP A 466 -3.23 -9.31 -2.30
CA ASP A 466 -1.96 -9.77 -1.75
C ASP A 466 -0.76 -8.97 -2.32
N ILE A 467 -1.02 -7.86 -3.04
CA ILE A 467 -0.03 -7.04 -3.78
C ILE A 467 -0.05 -5.54 -3.39
#